data_AF-A0A250ILW4-F1
#
_entry.id   AF-A0A250ILW4-F1
#
_cell.length_a   1.000
_cell.length_b   1.000
_cell.length_c   1.000
_cell.angle_alpha   90.00
_cell.angle_beta   90.00
_cell.angle_gamma   90.00
#
_symmetry.space_group_name_H-M   'P 1'
#
loop_
_entity.id
_entity.type
_entity.pdbx_description
1 polymer ?
#
loop_
_entity_poly.entity_id
_entity_poly.type
_entity_poly.pdbx_seq_one_letter_code
_entity_poly.pdbx_strand_id
1 'polypeptide(L)'
;MRSVSSAVVSLCLGVLASSSANAQSLEFVEQSEALATTLSCTAPTGTLFLDGDAGNPVLGQPRDYIHPGADVITNGTWNAYVYSSTSRDYVRLDLTPTNSSQGLWWDVEFSSRALGRPLTVGTYTNAQRAAFASSGHPGLDVGGDGRGCNTIEGEFQIHEIVWDSVGLRKLSASFRQRCEGGAAVLRGMVAYARP
;
A
#
# COMPACT_ATOMS: atom_id res chain seq x y z
N MET A 1 -20.33 -26.63 5.17
CA MET A 1 -19.22 -25.66 5.19
C MET A 1 -19.20 -24.97 3.83
N ARG A 2 -19.77 -23.75 3.76
CA ARG A 2 -19.92 -23.02 2.50
C ARG A 2 -18.63 -22.22 2.26
N SER A 3 -17.92 -22.61 1.20
CA SER A 3 -16.82 -21.87 0.60
C SER A 3 -17.28 -20.46 0.25
N VAL A 4 -16.66 -19.45 0.86
CA VAL A 4 -16.80 -18.06 0.43
C VAL A 4 -15.85 -17.88 -0.76
N SER A 5 -16.50 -17.74 -1.91
CA SER A 5 -16.01 -17.61 -3.29
C SER A 5 -14.63 -16.95 -3.48
N SER A 6 -13.71 -17.72 -4.06
CA SER A 6 -12.39 -17.33 -4.61
C SER A 6 -12.46 -16.28 -5.74
N ALA A 7 -13.67 -15.94 -6.21
CA ALA A 7 -13.86 -15.05 -7.37
C ALA A 7 -13.68 -13.56 -7.08
N VAL A 8 -13.78 -13.11 -5.81
CA VAL A 8 -13.71 -11.67 -5.47
C VAL A 8 -12.26 -11.16 -5.46
N VAL A 9 -11.29 -12.02 -5.15
CA VAL A 9 -9.85 -11.68 -5.15
C VAL A 9 -9.32 -11.51 -6.58
N SER A 10 -10.00 -12.11 -7.58
CA SER A 10 -9.55 -12.14 -8.97
C SER A 10 -9.76 -10.82 -9.73
N LEU A 11 -10.75 -9.99 -9.36
CA LEU A 11 -11.00 -8.70 -10.04
C LEU A 11 -9.97 -7.61 -9.70
N CYS A 12 -9.20 -7.78 -8.62
CA CYS A 12 -8.12 -6.88 -8.24
C CYS A 12 -6.73 -7.35 -8.71
N LEU A 13 -6.54 -8.66 -8.91
CA LEU A 13 -5.28 -9.25 -9.36
C LEU A 13 -5.09 -9.24 -10.90
N GLY A 14 -6.12 -8.89 -11.67
CA GLY A 14 -6.14 -9.04 -13.13
C GLY A 14 -5.19 -8.15 -13.94
N VAL A 15 -4.37 -7.29 -13.33
CA VAL A 15 -3.47 -6.37 -14.06
C VAL A 15 -1.98 -6.58 -13.76
N LEU A 16 -1.58 -7.43 -12.80
CA LEU A 16 -0.16 -7.66 -12.50
C LEU A 16 0.41 -8.99 -13.02
N ALA A 17 -0.41 -9.86 -13.61
CA ALA A 17 0.05 -11.11 -14.23
C ALA A 17 0.10 -11.01 -15.77
N SER A 18 0.99 -10.19 -16.32
CA SER A 18 1.39 -10.34 -17.73
C SER A 18 2.87 -10.04 -17.94
N SER A 19 3.73 -10.88 -17.37
CA SER A 19 5.09 -11.06 -17.89
C SER A 19 5.23 -12.46 -18.49
N SER A 20 4.73 -12.64 -19.70
CA SER A 20 5.32 -13.59 -20.63
C SER A 20 5.39 -12.93 -22.00
N ALA A 21 6.62 -12.81 -22.50
CA ALA A 21 6.95 -12.16 -23.74
C ALA A 21 6.27 -12.87 -24.93
N ASN A 22 5.50 -12.13 -25.73
CA ASN A 22 5.72 -12.08 -27.18
C ASN A 22 4.83 -11.00 -27.85
N ALA A 23 5.52 -10.07 -28.51
CA ALA A 23 5.13 -9.29 -29.68
C ALA A 23 3.66 -8.83 -29.83
N GLN A 24 3.37 -7.57 -29.48
CA GLN A 24 2.64 -6.62 -30.34
C GLN A 24 2.71 -5.22 -29.71
N SER A 25 3.66 -4.44 -30.21
CA SER A 25 4.06 -3.12 -29.73
C SER A 25 3.21 -2.01 -30.35
N LEU A 26 2.81 -1.05 -29.50
CA LEU A 26 2.36 0.33 -29.76
C LEU A 26 0.89 0.68 -29.49
N GLU A 27 -0.07 -0.25 -29.56
CA GLU A 27 -1.47 0.05 -29.15
C GLU A 27 -1.71 -0.16 -27.64
N PHE A 28 -0.81 -0.89 -26.96
CA PHE A 28 -0.98 -1.28 -25.56
C PHE A 28 -0.49 -0.23 -24.55
N VAL A 29 0.32 0.73 -24.98
CA VAL A 29 0.89 1.77 -24.10
C VAL A 29 -0.19 2.79 -23.71
N GLU A 30 -1.05 3.19 -24.65
CA GLU A 30 -2.16 4.12 -24.35
C GLU A 30 -3.26 3.49 -23.47
N GLN A 31 -3.49 2.18 -23.57
CA GLN A 31 -4.41 1.48 -22.67
C GLN A 31 -3.83 1.27 -21.26
N SER A 32 -2.50 1.25 -21.11
CA SER A 32 -1.84 1.08 -19.82
C SER A 32 -1.95 2.31 -18.90
N GLU A 33 -1.94 3.52 -19.47
CA GLU A 33 -2.12 4.75 -18.69
C GLU A 33 -3.60 5.03 -18.38
N ALA A 34 -4.51 4.62 -19.27
CA ALA A 34 -5.96 4.80 -19.08
C ALA A 34 -6.59 3.82 -18.06
N LEU A 35 -6.02 2.62 -17.88
CA LEU A 35 -6.52 1.64 -16.89
C LEU A 35 -5.97 1.86 -15.47
N ALA A 36 -4.85 2.59 -15.34
CA ALA A 36 -4.30 2.97 -14.04
C ALA A 36 -5.21 3.96 -13.28
N THR A 37 -6.19 4.58 -13.96
CA THR A 37 -7.02 5.65 -13.38
C THR A 37 -8.37 5.17 -12.83
N THR A 38 -8.77 3.90 -12.98
CA THR A 38 -10.14 3.45 -12.63
C THR A 38 -10.26 2.17 -11.81
N LEU A 39 -9.19 1.60 -11.30
CA LEU A 39 -9.29 0.48 -10.35
C LEU A 39 -9.47 1.01 -8.93
N SER A 40 -10.70 1.40 -8.59
CA SER A 40 -11.17 1.41 -7.20
C SER A 40 -11.30 -0.06 -6.76
N CYS A 41 -10.17 -0.74 -6.66
CA CYS A 41 -10.10 -2.06 -6.06
C CYS A 41 -10.34 -1.88 -4.56
N THR A 42 -11.58 -2.00 -4.13
CA THR A 42 -11.88 -2.08 -2.70
C THR A 42 -11.52 -3.50 -2.27
N ALA A 43 -10.30 -3.70 -1.75
CA ALA A 43 -9.95 -4.94 -1.07
C ALA A 43 -11.01 -5.25 0.00
N PRO A 44 -11.30 -6.53 0.30
CA PRO A 44 -12.08 -6.87 1.47
C PRO A 44 -11.47 -6.22 2.71
N THR A 45 -12.31 -5.67 3.57
CA THR A 45 -11.87 -5.15 4.87
C THR A 45 -10.98 -6.15 5.60
N GLY A 46 -9.89 -5.66 6.22
CA GLY A 46 -8.93 -6.50 6.91
C GLY A 46 -7.87 -7.12 5.99
N THR A 47 -7.54 -6.46 4.88
CA THR A 47 -6.57 -6.95 3.89
C THR A 47 -5.34 -6.03 3.83
N LEU A 48 -4.16 -6.63 3.82
CA LEU A 48 -2.91 -6.03 3.35
C LEU A 48 -2.41 -6.81 2.14
N PHE A 49 -2.15 -6.12 1.03
CA PHE A 49 -1.48 -6.65 -0.13
C PHE A 49 -0.12 -5.97 -0.27
N LEU A 50 0.92 -6.76 -0.46
CA LEU A 50 2.29 -6.33 -0.72
C LEU A 50 2.77 -6.99 -2.00
N ASP A 51 3.44 -6.23 -2.86
CA ASP A 51 4.10 -6.71 -4.08
C ASP A 51 5.34 -5.87 -4.35
N GLY A 52 6.47 -6.32 -3.80
CA GLY A 52 7.77 -5.73 -4.06
C GLY A 52 8.44 -6.37 -5.25
N ASP A 53 9.21 -5.59 -6.00
CA ASP A 53 10.02 -6.13 -7.10
C ASP A 53 10.86 -7.32 -6.60
N ALA A 54 10.65 -8.51 -7.16
CA ALA A 54 11.38 -9.71 -6.73
C ALA A 54 12.89 -9.65 -7.07
N GLY A 55 13.25 -8.75 -7.99
CA GLY A 55 14.58 -8.62 -8.57
C GLY A 55 14.94 -9.78 -9.48
N ASN A 56 16.07 -9.63 -10.19
CA ASN A 56 16.65 -10.68 -11.01
C ASN A 56 18.17 -10.53 -11.00
N PRO A 57 18.91 -11.36 -10.25
CA PRO A 57 20.35 -11.22 -10.13
C PRO A 57 21.09 -11.47 -11.45
N VAL A 58 20.53 -12.28 -12.36
CA VAL A 58 21.11 -12.55 -13.69
C VAL A 58 21.05 -11.30 -14.58
N LEU A 59 19.97 -10.51 -14.45
CA LEU A 59 19.78 -9.27 -15.19
C LEU A 59 20.25 -8.02 -14.43
N GLY A 60 20.82 -8.18 -13.23
CA GLY A 60 21.22 -7.07 -12.37
C GLY A 60 20.06 -6.22 -11.84
N GLN A 61 18.84 -6.75 -11.85
CA GLN A 61 17.66 -6.03 -11.36
C GLN A 61 17.59 -6.14 -9.84
N PRO A 62 17.55 -5.01 -9.10
CA PRO A 62 17.46 -5.02 -7.65
C PRO A 62 16.09 -5.58 -7.21
N ARG A 63 16.06 -6.17 -6.01
CA ARG A 63 14.84 -6.60 -5.35
C ARG A 63 14.41 -5.57 -4.30
N ASP A 64 13.11 -5.53 -4.01
CA ASP A 64 12.59 -4.72 -2.92
C ASP A 64 13.15 -5.20 -1.57
N TYR A 65 13.48 -4.26 -0.71
CA TYR A 65 14.11 -4.55 0.59
C TYR A 65 13.07 -4.98 1.63
N ILE A 66 11.87 -4.41 1.59
CA ILE A 66 10.83 -4.60 2.62
C ILE A 66 10.15 -5.95 2.42
N HIS A 67 9.65 -6.21 1.22
CA HIS A 67 8.92 -7.43 0.91
C HIS A 67 9.05 -7.79 -0.59
N PRO A 68 10.07 -8.57 -1.00
CA PRO A 68 10.20 -9.01 -2.37
C PRO A 68 9.14 -10.06 -2.74
N GLY A 69 8.45 -9.84 -3.84
CA GLY A 69 7.34 -10.67 -4.32
C GLY A 69 6.00 -10.28 -3.71
N ALA A 70 4.97 -11.00 -4.17
CA ALA A 70 3.58 -10.75 -3.83
C ALA A 70 3.11 -11.57 -2.62
N ASP A 71 2.39 -10.94 -1.69
CA ASP A 71 1.65 -11.60 -0.62
C ASP A 71 0.32 -10.88 -0.33
N VAL A 72 -0.70 -11.65 0.06
CA VAL A 72 -2.04 -11.16 0.42
C VAL A 72 -2.37 -11.67 1.82
N ILE A 73 -2.47 -10.74 2.77
CA ILE A 73 -2.73 -11.03 4.17
C ILE A 73 -4.17 -10.62 4.48
N THR A 74 -5.03 -11.61 4.71
CA THR A 74 -6.47 -11.43 5.03
C THR A 74 -6.84 -11.85 6.44
N ASN A 75 -5.89 -12.44 7.19
CA ASN A 75 -6.11 -12.92 8.55
C ASN A 75 -4.99 -12.43 9.46
N GLY A 76 -5.37 -11.68 10.49
CA GLY A 76 -4.44 -11.12 11.46
C GLY A 76 -5.13 -10.19 12.44
N THR A 77 -4.38 -9.75 13.43
CA THR A 77 -4.83 -8.73 14.39
C THR A 77 -4.44 -7.37 13.83
N TRP A 78 -5.42 -6.46 13.74
CA TRP A 78 -5.24 -5.11 13.24
C TRP A 78 -5.38 -4.09 14.37
N ASN A 79 -4.45 -3.15 14.44
CA ASN A 79 -4.54 -1.97 15.30
C ASN A 79 -4.42 -0.71 14.44
N ALA A 80 -5.22 0.31 14.74
CA ALA A 80 -5.10 1.61 14.09
C ALA A 80 -4.72 2.68 15.11
N TYR A 81 -3.66 3.41 14.81
CA TYR A 81 -3.17 4.52 15.60
C TYR A 81 -3.37 5.82 14.83
N VAL A 82 -3.91 6.82 15.50
CA VAL A 82 -4.15 8.15 14.95
C VAL A 82 -3.59 9.16 15.94
N TYR A 83 -2.93 10.22 15.44
CA TYR A 83 -2.29 11.20 16.32
C TYR A 83 -3.35 12.07 17.02
N SER A 84 -4.36 12.52 16.29
CA SER A 84 -5.50 13.24 16.83
C SER A 84 -6.75 12.99 15.97
N SER A 85 -7.86 12.62 16.61
CA SER A 85 -9.15 12.40 15.96
C SER A 85 -9.79 13.70 15.43
N THR A 86 -9.27 14.86 15.86
CA THR A 86 -9.65 16.18 15.36
C THR A 86 -8.86 16.55 14.10
N SER A 87 -7.54 16.37 14.12
CA SER A 87 -6.64 16.71 13.00
C SER A 87 -6.82 15.77 11.80
N ARG A 88 -6.98 14.47 12.05
CA ARG A 88 -7.22 13.42 11.03
C ARG A 88 -6.19 13.43 9.89
N ASP A 89 -4.96 13.85 10.18
CA ASP A 89 -3.87 14.06 9.23
C ASP A 89 -2.77 12.98 9.32
N TYR A 90 -2.98 11.96 10.16
CA TYR A 90 -2.06 10.85 10.37
C TYR A 90 -2.83 9.58 10.73
N VAL A 91 -2.52 8.49 10.03
CA VAL A 91 -2.98 7.14 10.31
C VAL A 91 -1.79 6.20 10.23
N ARG A 92 -1.64 5.34 11.23
CA ARG A 92 -0.77 4.17 11.20
C ARG A 92 -1.61 2.92 11.42
N LEU A 93 -1.44 1.95 10.55
CA LEU A 93 -2.07 0.64 10.66
C LEU A 93 -1.00 -0.40 10.98
N ASP A 94 -1.19 -1.09 12.09
CA ASP A 94 -0.34 -2.21 12.50
C ASP A 94 -1.09 -3.51 12.27
N LEU A 95 -0.45 -4.45 11.60
CA LEU A 95 -0.98 -5.78 11.32
C LEU A 95 -0.02 -6.83 11.86
N THR A 96 -0.55 -7.73 12.69
CA THR A 96 0.13 -8.98 13.06
C THR A 96 -0.58 -10.14 12.33
N PRO A 97 0.04 -10.70 11.27
CA PRO A 97 -0.54 -11.83 10.54
C PRO A 97 -0.73 -13.05 11.45
N THR A 98 -1.77 -13.85 11.20
CA THR A 98 -1.93 -15.15 11.89
C THR A 98 -0.94 -16.20 11.37
N ASN A 99 -0.57 -16.12 10.08
CA ASN A 99 0.45 -16.97 9.48
C ASN A 99 1.81 -16.26 9.53
N SER A 100 2.71 -16.74 10.38
CA SER A 100 4.05 -16.16 10.55
C SER A 100 4.95 -16.25 9.30
N SER A 101 4.58 -17.07 8.31
CA SER A 101 5.28 -17.08 7.02
C SER A 101 5.03 -15.81 6.20
N GLN A 102 3.93 -15.09 6.51
CA GLN A 102 3.59 -13.78 5.94
C GLN A 102 4.18 -12.63 6.76
N GLY A 103 5.07 -12.95 7.69
CA GLY A 103 5.69 -12.03 8.63
C GLY A 103 5.09 -12.04 10.03
N LEU A 104 5.85 -11.48 10.96
CA LEU A 104 5.51 -11.30 12.36
C LEU A 104 4.73 -9.99 12.58
N TRP A 105 5.03 -8.95 11.82
CA TRP A 105 4.29 -7.68 11.88
C TRP A 105 4.53 -6.79 10.65
N TRP A 106 3.55 -5.96 10.34
CA TRP A 106 3.59 -4.93 9.29
C TRP A 106 3.09 -3.60 9.84
N ASP A 107 3.70 -2.51 9.37
CA ASP A 107 3.25 -1.14 9.58
C ASP A 107 2.97 -0.47 8.23
N VAL A 108 1.88 0.29 8.18
CA VAL A 108 1.54 1.15 7.04
C VAL A 108 1.10 2.50 7.58
N GLU A 109 1.90 3.53 7.31
CA GLU A 109 1.68 4.90 7.75
C GLU A 109 1.31 5.81 6.59
N PHE A 110 0.26 6.62 6.76
CA PHE A 110 -0.11 7.71 5.86
C PHE A 110 -0.22 9.01 6.63
N SER A 111 0.30 10.10 6.07
CA SER A 111 0.22 11.41 6.70
C SER A 111 0.07 12.55 5.71
N SER A 112 -0.72 13.54 6.09
CA SER A 112 -0.83 14.86 5.47
C SER A 112 -0.46 15.98 6.45
N ARG A 113 0.15 15.66 7.61
CA ARG A 113 0.56 16.63 8.64
C ARG A 113 1.39 17.77 8.07
N ALA A 114 2.42 17.44 7.29
CA ALA A 114 3.30 18.44 6.67
C ALA A 114 2.63 19.21 5.49
N LEU A 115 1.42 18.83 5.11
CA LEU A 115 0.53 19.59 4.21
C LEU A 115 -0.41 20.54 4.97
N GLY A 116 -0.50 20.43 6.30
CA GLY A 116 -1.36 21.27 7.13
C GLY A 116 -2.86 21.06 6.91
N ARG A 117 -3.27 19.88 6.42
CA ARG A 117 -4.68 19.54 6.17
C ARG A 117 -4.98 18.09 6.53
N PRO A 118 -6.24 17.74 6.86
CA PRO A 118 -6.65 16.35 7.11
C PRO A 118 -6.41 15.44 5.90
N LEU A 119 -6.27 14.14 6.16
CA LEU A 119 -6.34 13.11 5.13
C LEU A 119 -7.78 13.02 4.62
N THR A 120 -7.94 13.24 3.32
CA THR A 120 -9.17 13.00 2.57
C THR A 120 -8.90 12.06 1.41
N VAL A 121 -9.98 11.53 0.80
CA VAL A 121 -9.90 10.81 -0.48
C VAL A 121 -9.15 11.66 -1.49
N GLY A 122 -8.21 11.04 -2.21
CA GLY A 122 -7.35 11.70 -3.17
C GLY A 122 -5.94 11.11 -3.24
N THR A 123 -5.15 11.64 -4.17
CA THR A 123 -3.79 11.20 -4.45
C THR A 123 -2.77 12.13 -3.79
N TYR A 124 -1.74 11.53 -3.21
CA TYR A 124 -0.65 12.16 -2.48
C TYR A 124 0.67 11.74 -3.12
N THR A 125 1.20 12.58 -4.01
CA THR A 125 2.45 12.34 -4.73
C THR A 125 3.66 12.89 -3.98
N ASN A 126 4.86 12.45 -4.37
CA ASN A 126 6.12 12.88 -3.78
C ASN A 126 6.16 12.71 -2.26
N ALA A 127 5.61 11.60 -1.77
CA ALA A 127 5.62 11.27 -0.36
C ALA A 127 7.05 11.00 0.13
N GLN A 128 7.32 11.52 1.32
CA GLN A 128 8.55 11.29 2.08
C GLN A 128 8.22 10.44 3.29
N ARG A 129 9.26 10.00 4.02
CA ARG A 129 9.08 9.14 5.19
C ARG A 129 8.18 9.81 6.22
N ALA A 130 7.11 9.14 6.66
CA ALA A 130 6.01 9.77 7.38
C ALA A 130 6.40 10.57 8.64
N ALA A 131 7.43 10.11 9.36
CA ALA A 131 7.94 10.80 10.56
C ALA A 131 8.85 12.02 10.25
N PHE A 132 9.37 12.12 9.03
CA PHE A 132 10.38 13.11 8.62
C PHE A 132 9.98 13.94 7.39
N ALA A 133 8.72 13.83 6.96
CA ALA A 133 8.24 14.56 5.79
C ALA A 133 8.39 16.08 5.98
N SER A 134 9.08 16.71 5.03
CA SER A 134 9.26 18.16 4.97
C SER A 134 7.96 18.88 4.58
N SER A 135 7.87 20.18 4.90
CA SER A 135 6.68 20.98 4.58
C SER A 135 6.35 20.92 3.08
N GLY A 136 5.07 20.68 2.76
CA GLY A 136 4.61 20.53 1.38
C GLY A 136 4.65 19.10 0.85
N HIS A 137 5.21 18.13 1.60
CA HIS A 137 5.22 16.72 1.23
C HIS A 137 4.26 15.88 2.10
N PRO A 138 3.53 14.92 1.51
CA PRO A 138 2.83 13.92 2.29
C PRO A 138 3.81 12.90 2.90
N GLY A 139 3.34 12.19 3.92
CA GLY A 139 4.07 11.14 4.61
C GLY A 139 3.59 9.75 4.22
N LEU A 140 4.52 8.87 3.85
CA LEU A 140 4.31 7.42 3.70
C LEU A 140 5.42 6.71 4.49
N ASP A 141 5.12 5.61 5.16
CA ASP A 141 6.13 4.69 5.65
C ASP A 141 5.51 3.30 5.66
N VAL A 142 6.16 2.36 4.98
CA VAL A 142 5.73 0.95 4.95
C VAL A 142 6.91 0.09 5.33
N GLY A 143 6.73 -0.67 6.40
CA GLY A 143 7.74 -1.54 6.95
C GLY A 143 7.12 -2.79 7.57
N GLY A 144 8.00 -3.69 7.99
CA GLY A 144 7.59 -4.92 8.66
C GLY A 144 8.75 -5.85 8.90
N ASP A 145 8.61 -6.71 9.91
CA ASP A 145 9.60 -7.74 10.25
C ASP A 145 11.04 -7.21 10.44
N GLY A 146 11.17 -6.03 11.02
CA GLY A 146 12.46 -5.37 11.23
C GLY A 146 13.09 -4.80 9.96
N ARG A 147 12.35 -4.75 8.85
CA ARG A 147 12.74 -4.10 7.61
C ARG A 147 11.97 -2.78 7.51
N GLY A 148 12.71 -1.71 7.25
CA GLY A 148 12.17 -0.37 7.06
C GLY A 148 13.17 0.47 6.27
N CYS A 149 12.67 1.47 5.56
CA CYS A 149 13.55 2.43 4.91
C CYS A 149 13.95 3.54 5.90
N ASN A 150 15.17 4.03 5.80
CA ASN A 150 15.60 5.27 6.43
C ASN A 150 15.08 6.51 5.66
N THR A 151 15.10 6.44 4.32
CA THR A 151 14.52 7.44 3.40
C THR A 151 13.66 6.76 2.35
N ILE A 152 12.63 7.47 1.89
CA ILE A 152 11.74 6.96 0.83
C ILE A 152 11.48 7.98 -0.26
N GLU A 153 11.17 7.45 -1.44
CA GLU A 153 10.41 8.14 -2.49
C GLU A 153 9.13 7.33 -2.70
N GLY A 154 7.97 7.98 -2.54
CA GLY A 154 6.70 7.27 -2.66
C GLY A 154 5.52 8.10 -3.09
N GLU A 155 4.39 7.43 -3.19
CA GLU A 155 3.07 8.01 -3.43
C GLU A 155 2.01 7.10 -2.83
N PHE A 156 0.86 7.68 -2.48
CA PHE A 156 -0.30 6.91 -2.08
C PHE A 156 -1.59 7.56 -2.55
N GLN A 157 -2.63 6.75 -2.64
CA GLN A 157 -3.98 7.20 -2.93
C GLN A 157 -4.91 6.68 -1.85
N ILE A 158 -5.67 7.60 -1.26
CA ILE A 158 -6.75 7.28 -0.33
C ILE A 158 -8.02 7.10 -1.16
N HIS A 159 -8.56 5.88 -1.20
CA HIS A 159 -9.79 5.54 -1.93
C HIS A 159 -11.04 5.74 -1.07
N GLU A 160 -10.94 5.38 0.20
CA GLU A 160 -12.00 5.57 1.20
C GLU A 160 -11.34 5.96 2.53
N ILE A 161 -11.90 6.97 3.21
CA ILE A 161 -11.53 7.26 4.59
C ILE A 161 -12.77 7.72 5.35
N VAL A 162 -13.09 7.03 6.44
CA VAL A 162 -14.28 7.30 7.25
C VAL A 162 -13.85 7.44 8.70
N TRP A 163 -14.29 8.54 9.32
CA TRP A 163 -14.08 8.85 10.73
C TRP A 163 -15.41 8.90 11.45
N ASP A 164 -15.44 8.52 12.72
CA ASP A 164 -16.55 8.77 13.64
C ASP A 164 -16.06 9.46 14.93
N SER A 165 -16.90 9.53 15.96
CA SER A 165 -16.56 10.15 17.25
C SER A 165 -15.45 9.43 18.02
N VAL A 166 -15.16 8.17 17.71
CA VAL A 166 -14.11 7.36 18.34
C VAL A 166 -12.79 7.48 17.57
N GLY A 167 -12.82 7.67 16.25
CA GLY A 167 -11.62 7.84 15.42
C GLY A 167 -11.78 7.25 14.02
N LEU A 168 -10.70 6.66 13.48
CA LEU A 168 -10.69 6.03 12.15
C LEU A 168 -11.58 4.78 12.13
N ARG A 169 -12.69 4.85 11.37
CA ARG A 169 -13.63 3.74 11.20
C ARG A 169 -13.29 2.85 10.01
N LYS A 170 -12.91 3.46 8.89
CA LYS A 170 -12.49 2.76 7.66
C LYS A 170 -11.38 3.50 6.95
N LEU A 171 -10.51 2.75 6.30
CA LEU A 171 -9.52 3.25 5.36
C LEU A 171 -9.34 2.23 4.23
N SER A 172 -9.32 2.70 2.99
CA SER A 172 -8.79 1.95 1.86
C SER A 172 -7.78 2.83 1.13
N ALA A 173 -6.58 2.30 0.90
CA ALA A 173 -5.51 3.04 0.25
C ALA A 173 -4.59 2.13 -0.57
N SER A 174 -4.05 2.66 -1.68
CA SER A 174 -2.94 2.04 -2.41
C SER A 174 -1.68 2.89 -2.26
N PHE A 175 -0.52 2.26 -2.36
CA PHE A 175 0.76 2.94 -2.18
C PHE A 175 1.86 2.35 -3.05
N ARG A 176 2.88 3.17 -3.27
CA ARG A 176 4.16 2.79 -3.85
C ARG A 176 5.28 3.42 -3.04
N GLN A 177 6.30 2.63 -2.73
CA GLN A 177 7.46 3.07 -1.95
C GLN A 177 8.75 2.52 -2.57
N ARG A 178 9.79 3.35 -2.59
CA ARG A 178 11.17 2.96 -2.89
C ARG A 178 12.04 3.34 -1.71
N CYS A 179 12.89 2.43 -1.24
CA CYS A 179 13.86 2.74 -0.17
C CYS A 179 15.14 3.37 -0.73
N GLU A 180 15.73 4.32 0.00
CA GLU A 180 17.10 4.84 -0.19
C GLU A 180 17.47 5.25 -1.62
N GLY A 181 16.51 5.77 -2.39
CA GLY A 181 16.70 6.11 -3.82
C GLY A 181 16.94 4.90 -4.73
N GLY A 182 16.85 3.67 -4.24
CA GLY A 182 16.97 2.43 -5.00
C GLY A 182 15.85 2.27 -6.03
N ALA A 183 16.09 1.54 -7.11
CA ALA A 183 15.13 1.42 -8.22
C ALA A 183 13.98 0.43 -7.95
N ALA A 184 14.15 -0.48 -6.99
CA ALA A 184 13.13 -1.47 -6.64
C ALA A 184 11.95 -0.81 -5.92
N VAL A 185 10.74 -1.17 -6.32
CA VAL A 185 9.49 -0.60 -5.83
C VAL A 185 8.72 -1.65 -5.03
N LEU A 186 8.29 -1.27 -3.84
CA LEU A 186 7.17 -1.91 -3.13
C LEU A 186 5.86 -1.28 -3.58
N ARG A 187 4.93 -2.10 -4.05
CA ARG A 187 3.55 -1.72 -4.35
C ARG A 187 2.65 -2.39 -3.32
N GLY A 188 1.54 -1.76 -2.99
CA GLY A 188 0.60 -2.39 -2.09
C GLY A 188 -0.74 -1.70 -1.98
N MET A 189 -1.61 -2.35 -1.23
CA MET A 189 -2.94 -1.87 -0.91
C MET A 189 -3.33 -2.33 0.49
N VAL A 190 -4.00 -1.45 1.22
CA VAL A 190 -4.52 -1.74 2.55
C VAL A 190 -5.99 -1.38 2.61
N ALA A 191 -6.79 -2.28 3.19
CA ALA A 191 -8.20 -2.05 3.49
C ALA A 191 -8.44 -2.39 4.97
N TYR A 192 -8.77 -1.37 5.75
CA TYR A 192 -9.02 -1.47 7.18
C TYR A 192 -10.45 -1.04 7.49
N ALA A 193 -11.08 -1.74 8.43
CA ALA A 193 -12.19 -1.20 9.19
C ALA A 193 -12.07 -1.66 10.63
N ARG A 194 -12.47 -0.79 11.55
CA ARG A 194 -12.62 -1.19 12.94
C ARG A 194 -13.66 -2.31 13.05
N PRO A 195 -13.37 -3.38 13.81
CA PRO A 195 -14.34 -4.42 14.15
C PRO A 195 -15.61 -3.89 14.80
#